data_AF-A0A538GZL3-F1
#
_entry.id   AF-A0A538GZL3-F1
#
_cell.length_a   1.000
_cell.length_b   1.000
_cell.length_c   1.000
_cell.angle_alpha   90.00
_cell.angle_beta   90.00
_cell.angle_gamma   90.00
#
_symmetry.space_group_name_H-M   'P 1'
#
loop_
_entity.id
_entity.type
_entity.pdbx_description
1 polymer ?
#
loop_
_entity_poly.entity_id
_entity_poly.type
_entity_poly.pdbx_seq_one_letter_code
_entity_poly.pdbx_strand_id
1 'polypeptide(L)'
;MFEAKVVERETSAASFVTVPASLLASRFYENLRQAYGRLVRIVGRPPFRVSAGKKAREAQTFEELRAVALDLAKDGIQVSRFKGLGEMNPDELRDTTMDPAKRMLIRVDVEDATLADEIFSKLMGDQVEPRRAFIEQNARDVRFLDV
;
A
#
# COMPACT_ATOMS: atom_id res chain seq x y z
N MET A 1 -7.44 35.06 -5.22
CA MET A 1 -7.07 34.28 -4.02
C MET A 1 -8.36 33.98 -3.30
N PHE A 2 -8.66 32.72 -2.99
CA PHE A 2 -9.91 32.33 -2.34
C PHE A 2 -9.59 31.97 -0.90
N GLU A 3 -10.25 32.60 0.06
CA GLU A 3 -10.17 32.18 1.46
C GLU A 3 -11.26 31.15 1.73
N ALA A 4 -10.86 29.95 2.15
CA ALA A 4 -11.75 28.89 2.56
C ALA A 4 -11.68 28.75 4.08
N LYS A 5 -12.81 28.90 4.76
CA LYS A 5 -12.92 28.52 6.17
C LYS A 5 -13.11 27.01 6.25
N VAL A 6 -12.11 26.30 6.75
CA VAL A 6 -12.18 24.88 7.03
C VAL A 6 -12.58 24.71 8.49
N VAL A 7 -13.66 23.98 8.73
CA VAL A 7 -14.13 23.65 10.08
C VAL A 7 -14.01 22.15 10.27
N GLU A 8 -13.18 21.74 11.21
CA GLU A 8 -13.05 20.35 11.61
C GLU A 8 -14.26 19.94 12.44
N ARG A 9 -14.99 18.91 11.99
CA ARG A 9 -16.25 18.49 12.63
C ARG A 9 -16.06 17.86 14.01
N GLU A 10 -14.91 17.24 14.27
CA GLU A 10 -14.66 16.52 15.53
C GLU A 10 -14.20 17.45 16.66
N THR A 11 -13.36 18.44 16.35
CA THR A 11 -12.77 19.36 17.35
C THR A 11 -13.46 20.73 17.36
N SER A 12 -14.34 21.01 16.40
CA SER A 12 -14.89 22.35 16.12
C SER A 12 -13.83 23.42 15.86
N ALA A 13 -12.57 23.04 15.62
CA ALA A 13 -11.52 23.96 15.25
C ALA A 13 -11.79 24.53 13.86
N ALA A 14 -11.65 25.84 13.72
CA ALA A 14 -11.75 26.52 12.44
C ALA A 14 -10.39 27.07 12.03
N SER A 15 -9.95 26.72 10.83
CA SER A 15 -8.76 27.28 10.20
C SER A 15 -9.13 27.95 8.89
N PHE A 16 -8.43 29.04 8.57
CA PHE A 16 -8.57 29.70 7.29
C PHE A 16 -7.46 29.20 6.38
N VAL A 17 -7.85 28.64 5.25
CA VAL A 17 -6.92 28.15 4.22
C VAL A 17 -7.03 29.05 3.02
N THR A 18 -5.91 29.67 2.67
CA THR A 18 -5.79 30.51 1.49
C THR A 18 -5.50 29.65 0.28
N VAL A 19 -6.45 29.56 -0.65
CA VAL A 19 -6.30 28.82 -1.90
C VAL A 19 -5.83 29.80 -2.99
N PRO A 20 -4.58 29.68 -3.47
CA PRO A 20 -4.08 30.54 -4.52
C PRO A 20 -4.74 30.18 -5.86
N ALA A 21 -5.02 31.19 -6.68
CA ALA A 21 -5.63 30.96 -7.99
C ALA A 21 -4.74 30.11 -8.92
N SER A 22 -3.43 30.16 -8.72
CA SER A 22 -2.45 29.32 -9.43
C SER A 22 -2.66 27.82 -9.18
N LEU A 23 -3.23 27.41 -8.03
CA LEU A 23 -3.55 26.00 -7.78
C LEU A 23 -4.61 25.50 -8.77
N LEU A 24 -5.62 26.32 -9.08
CA LEU A 24 -6.70 25.95 -10.01
C LEU A 24 -6.20 25.83 -11.45
N ALA A 25 -5.16 26.59 -11.82
CA ALA A 25 -4.48 26.49 -13.11
C ALA A 25 -3.35 25.44 -13.13
N SER A 26 -3.06 24.80 -11.99
CA SER A 26 -1.96 23.84 -11.89
C SER A 26 -2.32 22.49 -12.52
N ARG A 27 -1.30 21.80 -13.04
CA ARG A 27 -1.45 20.44 -13.55
C ARG A 27 -1.96 19.45 -12.50
N PHE A 28 -1.63 19.69 -11.23
CA PHE A 28 -2.12 18.89 -10.12
C PHE A 28 -3.65 18.93 -10.03
N TYR A 29 -4.24 20.12 -10.07
CA TYR A 29 -5.70 20.27 -10.01
C TYR A 29 -6.39 19.72 -11.27
N GLU A 30 -5.78 19.89 -12.45
CA GLU A 30 -6.28 19.26 -13.67
C GLU A 30 -6.36 17.74 -13.55
N ASN A 31 -5.28 17.10 -13.09
CA ASN A 31 -5.23 15.66 -12.88
C ASN A 31 -6.28 15.20 -11.85
N LEU A 32 -6.44 15.93 -10.75
CA LEU A 32 -7.44 15.65 -9.73
C LEU A 32 -8.86 15.75 -10.30
N ARG A 33 -9.17 16.82 -11.05
CA ARG A 33 -10.47 17.03 -11.69
C ARG A 33 -10.78 15.93 -12.70
N GLN A 34 -9.80 15.52 -13.50
CA GLN A 34 -9.94 14.41 -14.45
C GLN A 34 -10.20 13.08 -13.74
N ALA A 35 -9.42 12.78 -12.69
CA ALA A 35 -9.62 11.57 -11.89
C ALA A 35 -11.02 11.55 -11.24
N TYR A 36 -11.43 12.65 -10.64
CA TYR A 36 -12.77 12.80 -10.07
C TYR A 36 -13.86 12.63 -11.14
N GLY A 37 -13.69 13.25 -12.32
CA GLY A 37 -14.61 13.09 -13.44
C GLY A 37 -14.74 11.63 -13.92
N ARG A 38 -13.63 10.87 -13.94
CA ARG A 38 -13.66 9.43 -14.24
C ARG A 38 -14.42 8.65 -13.17
N LEU A 39 -14.16 8.93 -11.88
CA LEU A 39 -14.86 8.27 -10.78
C LEU A 39 -16.38 8.52 -10.86
N VAL A 40 -16.79 9.77 -11.08
CA VAL A 40 -18.22 10.12 -11.22
C VAL A 40 -18.88 9.38 -12.40
N ARG A 41 -18.17 9.14 -13.50
CA ARG A 41 -18.70 8.37 -14.64
C ARG A 41 -18.88 6.88 -14.32
N ILE A 42 -18.02 6.32 -13.46
CA ILE A 42 -18.04 4.89 -13.13
C ILE A 42 -19.10 4.59 -12.07
N VAL A 43 -19.11 5.35 -10.96
CA VAL A 43 -19.93 5.04 -9.78
C VAL A 43 -21.04 6.06 -9.50
N GLY A 44 -21.10 7.16 -10.26
CA GLY A 44 -22.06 8.24 -10.03
C GLY A 44 -21.60 9.26 -8.98
N ARG A 45 -22.55 9.98 -8.39
CA ARG A 45 -22.30 10.95 -7.31
C ARG A 45 -22.83 10.41 -5.99
N PRO A 46 -22.19 10.74 -4.84
CA PRO A 46 -22.71 10.36 -3.54
C PRO A 46 -24.08 11.00 -3.25
N PRO A 47 -24.90 10.39 -2.37
CA PRO A 47 -24.63 9.18 -1.61
C PRO A 47 -24.70 7.89 -2.45
N PHE A 48 -23.84 6.92 -2.14
CA PHE A 48 -23.78 5.62 -2.80
C PHE A 48 -24.46 4.55 -1.96
N ARG A 49 -25.16 3.63 -2.61
CA ARG A 49 -25.65 2.39 -1.99
C ARG A 49 -24.84 1.21 -2.50
N VAL A 50 -24.13 0.54 -1.61
CA VAL A 50 -23.29 -0.63 -1.91
C VAL A 50 -23.98 -1.87 -1.36
N SER A 51 -24.14 -2.89 -2.21
CA SER A 51 -24.77 -4.15 -1.83
C SER A 51 -23.93 -5.35 -2.24
N ALA A 52 -23.74 -6.29 -1.32
CA ALA A 52 -23.10 -7.58 -1.56
C ALA A 52 -23.98 -8.68 -0.97
N GLY A 53 -24.59 -9.49 -1.85
CA GLY A 53 -25.57 -10.50 -1.44
C GLY A 53 -26.77 -9.88 -0.70
N LYS A 54 -26.98 -10.29 0.56
CA LYS A 54 -28.09 -9.81 1.41
C LYS A 54 -27.76 -8.54 2.23
N LYS A 55 -26.49 -8.10 2.24
CA LYS A 55 -26.05 -6.94 3.03
C LYS A 55 -25.97 -5.71 2.13
N ALA A 56 -26.57 -4.61 2.58
CA ALA A 56 -26.47 -3.31 1.94
C ALA A 56 -25.95 -2.28 2.95
N ARG A 57 -25.17 -1.31 2.47
CA ARG A 57 -24.59 -0.20 3.22
C ARG A 57 -24.61 1.06 2.36
N GLU A 58 -24.59 2.21 3.02
CA GLU A 58 -24.55 3.51 2.36
C GLU A 58 -23.19 4.17 2.61
N ALA A 59 -22.68 4.90 1.62
CA ALA A 59 -21.43 5.64 1.68
C ALA A 59 -21.66 7.07 1.19
N GLN A 60 -21.19 8.05 1.96
CA GLN A 60 -21.39 9.49 1.69
C GLN A 60 -20.26 10.09 0.86
N THR A 61 -19.11 9.43 0.80
CA THR A 61 -17.93 9.90 0.06
C THR A 61 -17.36 8.79 -0.82
N PHE A 62 -16.50 9.16 -1.78
CA PHE A 62 -15.77 8.17 -2.60
C PHE A 62 -14.79 7.34 -1.76
N GLU A 63 -14.25 7.91 -0.68
CA GLU A 63 -13.37 7.20 0.25
C GLU A 63 -14.15 6.15 1.04
N GLU A 64 -15.30 6.55 1.61
CA GLU A 64 -16.21 5.63 2.29
C GLU A 64 -16.71 4.55 1.34
N LEU A 65 -17.00 4.87 0.07
CA LEU A 65 -17.42 3.89 -0.94
C LEU A 65 -16.39 2.77 -1.07
N ARG A 66 -15.10 3.11 -1.15
CA ARG A 66 -14.01 2.13 -1.23
C ARG A 66 -13.93 1.29 0.05
N ALA A 67 -13.99 1.93 1.22
CA ALA A 67 -13.91 1.23 2.50
C ALA A 67 -15.08 0.24 2.66
N VAL A 68 -16.32 0.71 2.48
CA VAL A 68 -17.54 -0.10 2.58
C VAL A 68 -17.54 -1.25 1.57
N ALA A 69 -17.11 -1.01 0.34
CA ALA A 69 -17.03 -2.06 -0.67
C ALA A 69 -16.01 -3.15 -0.29
N LEU A 70 -14.83 -2.75 0.22
CA LEU A 70 -13.82 -3.72 0.66
C LEU A 70 -14.27 -4.50 1.90
N ASP A 71 -14.95 -3.86 2.83
CA ASP A 71 -15.45 -4.52 4.05
C ASP A 71 -16.56 -5.52 3.72
N LEU A 72 -17.49 -5.16 2.84
CA LEU A 72 -18.51 -6.08 2.33
C LEU A 72 -17.89 -7.26 1.55
N ALA A 73 -16.80 -7.03 0.81
CA ALA A 73 -16.12 -8.09 0.07
C ALA A 73 -15.30 -9.03 0.95
N LYS A 74 -14.76 -8.54 2.08
CA LYS A 74 -14.01 -9.34 3.05
C LYS A 74 -14.92 -10.15 3.98
N ASP A 75 -16.20 -9.81 4.05
CA ASP A 75 -17.17 -10.50 4.90
C ASP A 75 -17.24 -11.99 4.56
N GLY A 76 -16.93 -12.84 5.53
CA GLY A 76 -16.86 -14.30 5.37
C GLY A 76 -15.52 -14.85 4.87
N ILE A 77 -14.55 -14.00 4.53
CA ILE A 77 -13.19 -14.42 4.16
C ILE A 77 -12.34 -14.55 5.44
N GLN A 78 -11.85 -15.75 5.70
CA GLN A 78 -10.80 -15.96 6.71
C GLN A 78 -9.43 -15.86 6.04
N VAL A 79 -8.62 -14.92 6.51
CA VAL A 79 -7.26 -14.71 6.01
C VAL A 79 -6.27 -15.19 7.05
N SER A 80 -5.53 -16.24 6.73
CA SER A 80 -4.43 -16.75 7.54
C SER A 80 -3.11 -16.37 6.91
N ARG A 81 -2.15 -15.92 7.73
CA ARG A 81 -0.80 -15.59 7.29
C ARG A 81 0.20 -16.48 8.03
N PHE A 82 0.77 -17.43 7.31
CA PHE A 82 1.88 -18.24 7.80
C PHE A 82 3.10 -17.37 8.04
N LYS A 83 3.68 -17.44 9.24
CA LYS A 83 4.92 -16.72 9.60
C LYS A 83 6.17 -17.57 9.45
N GLY A 84 5.99 -18.89 9.35
CA GLY A 84 7.06 -19.84 9.06
C GLY A 84 6.50 -21.09 8.38
N LEU A 85 7.39 -21.88 7.80
CA LEU A 85 7.02 -23.11 7.10
C LEU A 85 6.42 -24.17 8.04
N GLY A 86 6.81 -24.16 9.33
CA GLY A 86 6.27 -25.08 10.34
C GLY A 86 4.83 -24.82 10.76
N GLU A 87 4.22 -23.71 10.32
CA GLU A 87 2.79 -23.42 10.53
C GLU A 87 1.90 -24.06 9.45
N MET A 88 2.51 -24.61 8.38
CA MET A 88 1.80 -25.28 7.29
C MET A 88 1.76 -26.79 7.50
N ASN A 89 0.67 -27.42 7.08
CA ASN A 89 0.60 -28.88 7.03
C ASN A 89 1.45 -29.43 5.87
N PRO A 90 1.92 -30.70 5.93
CA PRO A 90 2.76 -31.29 4.89
C PRO A 90 2.16 -31.23 3.47
N ASP A 91 0.84 -31.44 3.36
CA ASP A 91 0.15 -31.39 2.06
C ASP A 91 0.13 -29.97 1.48
N GLU A 92 -0.09 -28.96 2.31
CA GLU A 92 -0.08 -27.55 1.90
C GLU A 92 1.32 -27.13 1.43
N LEU A 93 2.36 -27.54 2.15
CA LEU A 93 3.75 -27.24 1.79
C LEU A 93 4.14 -27.92 0.48
N ARG A 94 3.70 -29.16 0.27
CA ARG A 94 3.91 -29.89 -0.98
C ARG A 94 3.25 -29.16 -2.16
N ASP A 95 1.97 -28.83 -2.03
CA ASP A 95 1.17 -28.23 -3.11
C ASP A 95 1.57 -26.79 -3.44
N THR A 96 2.02 -26.02 -2.47
CA THR A 96 2.36 -24.61 -2.66
C THR A 96 3.82 -24.40 -3.05
N THR A 97 4.74 -25.12 -2.41
CA THR A 97 6.17 -24.77 -2.42
C THR A 97 7.05 -25.85 -3.05
N MET A 98 6.68 -27.13 -2.99
CA MET A 98 7.55 -28.21 -3.48
C MET A 98 7.19 -28.75 -4.87
N ASP A 99 5.91 -28.76 -5.24
CA ASP A 99 5.44 -29.31 -6.51
C ASP A 99 6.11 -28.59 -7.71
N PRO A 100 6.89 -29.30 -8.56
CA PRO A 100 7.54 -28.70 -9.73
C PRO A 100 6.59 -27.98 -10.70
N ALA A 101 5.31 -28.37 -10.73
CA ALA A 101 4.31 -27.75 -11.60
C ALA A 101 3.76 -26.42 -11.04
N LYS A 102 3.84 -26.20 -9.72
CA LYS A 102 3.23 -25.03 -9.04
C LYS A 102 4.25 -24.12 -8.36
N ARG A 103 5.43 -24.62 -8.02
CA ARG A 103 6.45 -23.89 -7.27
C ARG A 103 7.00 -22.72 -8.07
N MET A 104 7.28 -21.63 -7.38
CA MET A 104 8.04 -20.50 -7.92
C MET A 104 9.44 -20.53 -7.32
N LEU A 105 10.46 -20.63 -8.17
CA LEU A 105 11.86 -20.58 -7.75
C LEU A 105 12.50 -19.30 -8.28
N ILE A 106 13.25 -18.63 -7.42
CA ILE A 106 14.11 -17.51 -7.82
C ILE A 106 15.52 -18.07 -7.99
N ARG A 107 16.09 -17.91 -9.19
CA ARG A 107 17.50 -18.24 -9.43
C ARG A 107 18.36 -17.11 -8.89
N VAL A 108 19.24 -17.44 -7.95
CA VAL A 108 20.23 -16.50 -7.43
C VAL A 108 21.48 -16.65 -8.29
N ASP A 109 21.82 -15.59 -9.02
CA ASP A 109 23.06 -15.49 -9.77
C ASP A 109 24.06 -14.66 -8.92
N VAL A 110 25.29 -15.15 -8.76
CA VAL A 110 26.34 -14.45 -8.03
C VAL A 110 27.26 -13.81 -9.07
N GLU A 111 27.00 -12.54 -9.38
CA GLU A 111 27.80 -11.80 -10.36
C GLU A 111 29.18 -11.44 -9.81
N ASP A 112 29.27 -11.17 -8.51
CA ASP A 112 30.54 -10.90 -7.82
C ASP A 112 30.54 -11.59 -6.44
N ALA A 113 31.24 -12.73 -6.39
CA ALA A 113 31.37 -13.51 -5.16
C ALA A 113 32.12 -12.75 -4.06
N THR A 114 33.01 -11.84 -4.42
CA THR A 114 33.79 -11.04 -3.47
C THR A 114 32.90 -10.00 -2.81
N LEU A 115 32.11 -9.27 -3.60
CA LEU A 115 31.20 -8.24 -3.10
C LEU A 115 30.08 -8.86 -2.24
N ALA A 116 29.58 -10.03 -2.62
CA ALA A 116 28.59 -10.76 -1.83
C ALA A 116 29.13 -11.14 -0.44
N ASP A 117 30.36 -11.64 -0.37
CA ASP A 117 31.01 -12.02 0.89
C ASP A 117 31.32 -10.79 1.78
N GLU A 118 31.73 -9.67 1.18
CA GLU A 118 31.91 -8.42 1.91
C GLU A 118 30.60 -7.90 2.54
N ILE A 119 29.50 -7.90 1.78
CA ILE A 119 28.19 -7.49 2.29
C ILE A 119 27.73 -8.46 3.37
N PHE A 120 27.92 -9.76 3.16
CA PHE A 120 27.59 -10.78 4.16
C PHE A 120 28.35 -10.55 5.46
N SER A 121 29.67 -10.33 5.39
CA SER A 121 30.52 -10.04 6.54
C SER A 121 30.12 -8.74 7.25
N LYS A 122 29.79 -7.68 6.51
CA LYS A 122 29.33 -6.40 7.08
C LYS A 122 27.97 -6.53 7.79
N LEU A 123 27.05 -7.33 7.25
CA LEU A 123 25.69 -7.48 7.81
C LEU A 123 25.58 -8.54 8.89
N MET A 124 26.29 -9.66 8.73
CA MET A 124 26.17 -10.84 9.58
C MET A 124 27.39 -11.08 10.49
N GLY A 125 28.50 -10.35 10.29
CA GLY A 125 29.68 -10.46 11.14
C GLY A 125 29.50 -9.82 12.52
N ASP A 126 30.41 -10.11 13.45
CA ASP A 126 30.26 -9.75 14.87
C ASP A 126 30.42 -8.24 15.16
N GLN A 127 30.96 -7.47 14.22
CA GLN A 127 31.24 -6.04 14.38
C GLN A 127 29.96 -5.21 14.21
N VAL A 128 29.56 -4.52 15.28
CA VAL A 128 28.29 -3.76 15.34
C VAL A 128 28.37 -2.45 14.55
N GLU A 129 29.49 -1.72 14.66
CA GLU A 129 29.67 -0.40 14.04
C GLU A 129 29.59 -0.42 12.51
N PRO A 130 30.28 -1.33 11.79
CA PRO A 130 30.15 -1.46 10.34
C PRO A 130 28.72 -1.77 9.89
N ARG A 131 28.02 -2.65 10.64
CA ARG A 131 26.63 -3.00 10.38
C ARG A 131 25.70 -1.80 10.55
N ARG A 132 25.85 -1.05 11.65
CA ARG A 132 25.04 0.14 11.94
C ARG A 132 25.20 1.20 10.86
N ALA A 133 26.43 1.52 10.49
CA ALA A 133 26.72 2.51 9.45
C ALA A 133 26.13 2.10 8.08
N PHE A 134 26.23 0.82 7.72
CA PHE A 134 25.64 0.29 6.48
C PHE A 134 24.11 0.43 6.47
N ILE A 135 23.43 0.08 7.56
CA ILE A 135 21.97 0.20 7.66
C ILE A 135 21.54 1.66 7.59
N GLU A 136 22.19 2.56 8.33
CA GLU A 136 21.82 3.98 8.34
C GLU A 136 21.96 4.65 6.96
N GLN A 137 23.00 4.29 6.21
CA GLN A 137 23.26 4.83 4.87
C GLN A 137 22.26 4.32 3.83
N ASN A 138 21.91 3.03 3.86
CA ASN A 138 21.16 2.38 2.78
C ASN A 138 19.67 2.16 3.09
N ALA A 139 19.22 2.24 4.35
CA ALA A 139 17.85 1.90 4.74
C ALA A 139 16.77 2.78 4.07
N ARG A 140 17.12 4.02 3.69
CA ARG A 140 16.19 4.94 3.02
C ARG A 140 15.98 4.61 1.54
N ASP A 141 16.96 3.95 0.93
CA ASP A 141 17.02 3.72 -0.51
C ASP A 141 16.46 2.36 -0.93
N VAL A 142 16.12 1.49 0.04
CA VAL A 142 15.54 0.15 -0.21
C VAL A 142 14.30 0.19 -1.11
N ARG A 143 13.52 1.27 -1.06
CA ARG A 143 12.31 1.44 -1.89
C ARG A 143 12.61 1.68 -3.38
N PHE A 144 13.85 2.03 -3.72
CA PHE A 144 14.26 2.41 -5.08
C PHE A 144 15.18 1.38 -5.74
N LEU A 145 15.42 0.23 -5.11
CA LEU A 145 16.32 -0.80 -5.64
C LEU A 145 15.79 -1.47 -6.91
N ASP A 146 14.46 -1.48 -7.12
CA ASP A 146 13.77 -2.17 -8.22
C ASP A 146 12.99 -1.21 -9.16
N VAL A 147 13.32 0.09 -9.19
CA VAL A 147 12.62 1.11 -10.03
C VAL A 147 13.23 1.21 -11.42
#